data_AF-A0A813KZS5-F1
#
_entry.id   AF-A0A813KZS5-F1
#
_cell.length_a   1.000
_cell.length_b   1.000
_cell.length_c   1.000
_cell.angle_alpha   90.00
_cell.angle_beta   90.00
_cell.angle_gamma   90.00
#
_symmetry.space_group_name_H-M   'P 1'
#
loop_
_entity.id
_entity.type
_entity.pdbx_description
1 polymer ?
#
loop_
_entity_poly.entity_id
_entity_poly.type
_entity_poly.pdbx_seq_one_letter_code
_entity_poly.pdbx_strand_id
1 'polypeptide(L)'
;FRVPAPHELDFPAVDYRVVIPTRGRWRPACEIGRDCKNDRRPFILVKTLAFLKRHSIPPSRVFLYVSDEEEKIKYEAVLQQDTYWDTGEVRVEVGRPGIREQRNYIQSSTPEGTYVVSFDDDVSDVLWKNQPGLQKLVPMPDGMLDKLFFHGYAFMRKYKAFIWG
;
A
#
# COMPACT_ATOMS: atom_id res chain seq x y z
N PHE A 1 22.84 0.72 22.77
CA PHE A 1 21.65 -0.15 22.79
C PHE A 1 20.93 -0.05 21.46
N ARG A 2 20.71 -1.16 20.75
CA ARG A 2 19.92 -1.20 19.51
C ARG A 2 18.44 -1.27 19.92
N VAL A 3 17.63 -0.33 19.44
CA VAL A 3 16.18 -0.43 19.55
C VAL A 3 15.71 -1.32 18.39
N PRO A 4 14.99 -2.42 18.64
CA PRO A 4 14.49 -3.28 17.57
C PRO A 4 13.47 -2.51 16.72
N ALA A 5 13.49 -2.77 15.42
CA ALA A 5 12.49 -2.20 14.51
C ALA A 5 11.10 -2.82 14.79
N PRO A 6 10.00 -2.11 14.48
CA PRO A 6 8.65 -2.68 14.58
C PRO A 6 8.48 -4.03 13.87
N HIS A 7 9.12 -4.19 12.71
CA HIS A 7 9.06 -5.41 11.91
C HIS A 7 9.97 -6.55 12.42
N GLU A 8 10.87 -6.26 13.37
CA GLU A 8 11.70 -7.26 14.05
C GLU A 8 11.00 -7.84 15.28
N LEU A 9 9.91 -7.20 15.73
CA LEU A 9 9.12 -7.64 16.85
C LEU A 9 8.02 -8.59 16.40
N ASP A 10 7.72 -9.57 17.24
CA ASP A 10 6.69 -10.55 16.95
C ASP A 10 5.37 -10.11 17.61
N PHE A 11 4.38 -9.80 16.77
CA PHE A 11 3.04 -9.40 17.19
C PHE A 11 2.03 -10.38 16.57
N PRO A 12 0.90 -10.66 17.27
CA PRO A 12 -0.14 -11.52 16.72
C PRO A 12 -0.61 -11.02 15.36
N ALA A 13 -0.77 -11.95 14.41
CA ALA A 13 -1.33 -11.63 13.11
C ALA A 13 -2.74 -11.07 13.27
N VAL A 14 -3.03 -10.00 12.54
CA VAL A 14 -4.35 -9.38 12.51
C VAL A 14 -4.84 -9.25 11.07
N ASP A 15 -6.14 -9.32 10.89
CA ASP A 15 -6.75 -9.05 9.59
C ASP A 15 -6.69 -7.55 9.30
N TYR A 16 -6.46 -7.21 8.03
CA TYR A 16 -6.34 -5.82 7.57
C TYR A 16 -6.76 -5.68 6.11
N ARG A 17 -7.05 -4.44 5.70
CA ARG A 17 -7.26 -4.07 4.30
C ARG A 17 -6.27 -2.99 3.89
N VAL A 18 -5.54 -3.23 2.81
CA VAL A 18 -4.71 -2.22 2.16
C VAL A 18 -5.58 -1.44 1.19
N VAL A 19 -5.72 -0.14 1.41
CA VAL A 19 -6.50 0.75 0.56
C VAL A 19 -5.56 1.73 -0.15
N ILE A 20 -5.68 1.82 -1.47
CA ILE A 20 -4.84 2.68 -2.30
C ILE A 20 -5.76 3.57 -3.14
N PRO A 21 -6.03 4.82 -2.72
CA PRO A 21 -6.62 5.81 -3.61
C PRO A 21 -5.63 6.10 -4.73
N THR A 22 -6.08 5.96 -5.98
CA THR A 22 -5.20 6.15 -7.14
C THR A 22 -5.92 6.85 -8.29
N ARG A 23 -5.15 7.58 -9.09
CA ARG A 23 -5.65 8.24 -10.30
C ARG A 23 -4.55 8.35 -11.34
N GLY A 24 -4.83 7.86 -12.55
CA GLY A 24 -3.93 8.00 -13.69
C GLY A 24 -2.64 7.19 -13.63
N ARG A 25 -2.43 6.34 -12.62
CA ARG A 25 -1.19 5.54 -12.46
C ARG A 25 -1.20 4.22 -13.23
N TRP A 26 -2.29 3.94 -13.94
CA TRP A 26 -2.34 2.91 -14.98
C TRP A 26 -1.47 3.27 -16.20
N ARG A 27 -1.11 4.55 -16.37
CA ARG A 27 -0.26 5.01 -17.46
C ARG A 27 1.19 4.55 -17.30
N PRO A 28 1.99 4.54 -18.39
CA PRO A 28 3.39 4.15 -18.36
C PRO A 28 4.22 4.91 -17.33
N ALA A 29 5.10 4.21 -16.62
CA ALA A 29 5.96 4.78 -15.59
C ALA A 29 6.92 5.84 -16.14
N CYS A 30 7.36 5.71 -17.40
CA CYS A 30 8.20 6.68 -18.08
C CYS A 30 7.52 8.04 -18.32
N GLU A 31 6.19 8.09 -18.38
CA GLU A 31 5.44 9.33 -18.62
C GLU A 31 5.21 10.13 -17.34
N ILE A 32 5.20 9.47 -16.18
CA ILE A 32 4.82 10.08 -14.90
C ILE A 32 5.98 10.10 -13.91
N GLY A 33 6.78 9.03 -13.87
CA GLY A 33 7.82 8.81 -12.88
C GLY A 33 9.13 9.51 -13.22
N ARG A 34 9.62 10.36 -12.32
CA ARG A 34 10.94 11.00 -12.46
C ARG A 34 12.09 9.99 -12.52
N ASP A 35 11.95 8.87 -11.81
CA ASP A 35 13.00 7.85 -11.66
C ASP A 35 12.83 6.66 -12.60
N CYS A 36 11.75 6.63 -13.40
CA CYS A 36 11.36 5.47 -14.21
C CYS A 36 11.36 5.78 -15.72
N LYS A 37 12.22 6.69 -16.18
CA LYS A 37 12.20 7.28 -17.54
C LYS A 37 12.22 6.28 -18.71
N ASN A 38 12.69 5.06 -18.48
CA ASN A 38 12.79 4.02 -19.52
C ASN A 38 11.77 2.87 -19.33
N ASP A 39 10.95 2.90 -18.28
CA ASP A 39 10.01 1.81 -17.98
C ASP A 39 8.63 2.12 -18.54
N ARG A 40 8.21 1.35 -19.55
CA ARG A 40 6.90 1.52 -20.20
C ARG A 40 5.77 0.81 -19.46
N ARG A 41 6.08 0.02 -18.43
CA ARG A 41 5.05 -0.66 -17.62
C ARG A 41 4.20 0.36 -16.86
N PRO A 42 2.95 0.03 -16.52
CA PRO A 42 2.10 0.88 -15.69
C PRO A 42 2.78 1.33 -14.40
N PHE A 43 2.72 2.62 -14.08
CA PHE A 43 3.42 3.22 -12.93
C PHE A 43 3.08 2.52 -11.60
N ILE A 44 1.79 2.20 -11.40
CA ILE A 44 1.32 1.52 -10.18
C ILE A 44 1.97 0.13 -9.99
N LEU A 45 2.22 -0.61 -11.09
CA LEU A 45 2.89 -1.92 -11.06
C LEU A 45 4.37 -1.80 -10.75
N VAL A 46 5.02 -0.69 -11.12
CA VAL A 46 6.44 -0.45 -10.87
C VAL A 46 6.71 0.09 -9.46
N LYS A 47 5.74 0.81 -8.88
CA LYS A 47 5.84 1.45 -7.56
C LYS A 47 5.09 0.65 -6.50
N THR A 48 3.89 1.08 -6.12
CA THR A 48 3.19 0.55 -4.93
C THR A 48 2.90 -0.95 -5.04
N LEU A 49 2.44 -1.44 -6.18
CA LEU A 49 2.15 -2.88 -6.33
C LEU A 49 3.45 -3.72 -6.42
N ALA A 50 4.54 -3.22 -7.00
CA ALA A 50 5.83 -3.92 -6.88
C ALA A 50 6.27 -4.02 -5.42
N PHE A 51 6.14 -2.93 -4.65
CA PHE A 51 6.46 -2.88 -3.23
C PHE A 51 5.63 -3.89 -2.42
N LEU A 52 4.31 -3.90 -2.59
CA LEU A 52 3.42 -4.86 -1.90
C LEU A 52 3.73 -6.32 -2.29
N LYS A 53 4.05 -6.56 -3.56
CA LYS A 53 4.46 -7.90 -4.05
C LYS A 53 5.75 -8.37 -3.42
N ARG A 54 6.78 -7.52 -3.30
CA ARG A 54 8.03 -7.86 -2.59
C ARG A 54 7.77 -8.22 -1.12
N HIS A 55 6.78 -7.58 -0.51
CA HIS A 55 6.36 -7.89 0.84
C HIS A 55 5.32 -9.03 0.94
N SER A 56 5.03 -9.72 -0.15
CA SER A 56 4.11 -10.87 -0.20
C SER A 56 2.70 -10.56 0.34
N ILE A 57 2.23 -9.33 0.14
CA ILE A 57 0.87 -8.94 0.54
C ILE A 57 -0.14 -9.67 -0.37
N PRO A 58 -1.11 -10.41 0.20
CA PRO A 58 -2.09 -11.14 -0.59
C PRO A 58 -2.94 -10.21 -1.47
N PRO A 59 -3.18 -10.54 -2.75
CA PRO A 59 -4.06 -9.77 -3.63
C PRO A 59 -5.47 -9.53 -3.05
N SER A 60 -6.05 -10.52 -2.37
CA SER A 60 -7.34 -10.42 -1.66
C SER A 60 -7.42 -9.35 -0.56
N ARG A 61 -6.28 -8.83 -0.08
CA ARG A 61 -6.23 -7.73 0.90
C ARG A 61 -6.09 -6.34 0.28
N VAL A 62 -5.92 -6.25 -1.04
CA VAL A 62 -5.64 -5.00 -1.74
C VAL A 62 -6.91 -4.44 -2.40
N PHE A 63 -7.21 -3.19 -2.09
CA PHE A 63 -8.34 -2.43 -2.60
C PHE A 63 -7.81 -1.17 -3.28
N LEU A 64 -7.99 -1.08 -4.60
CA LEU A 64 -7.68 0.10 -5.40
C LEU A 64 -8.94 0.95 -5.52
N TYR A 65 -8.85 2.23 -5.14
CA TYR A 65 -9.95 3.18 -5.24
C TYR A 65 -9.67 4.18 -6.37
N VAL A 66 -10.39 4.04 -7.48
CA VAL A 66 -10.23 4.84 -8.71
C VAL A 66 -11.24 5.99 -8.78
N SER A 67 -11.04 6.95 -9.70
CA SER A 67 -11.94 8.11 -9.79
C SER A 67 -13.26 7.87 -10.52
N ASP A 68 -13.30 6.92 -11.46
CA ASP A 68 -14.42 6.66 -12.35
C ASP A 68 -14.35 5.25 -12.99
N GLU A 69 -15.41 4.85 -13.68
CA GLU A 69 -15.51 3.52 -14.30
C GLU A 69 -14.51 3.31 -15.45
N GLU A 70 -14.13 4.38 -16.16
CA GLU A 70 -13.11 4.26 -17.21
C GLU A 70 -11.73 3.94 -16.62
N GLU A 71 -11.37 4.56 -15.50
CA GLU A 71 -10.15 4.21 -14.77
C GLU A 71 -10.22 2.78 -14.25
N LYS A 72 -11.36 2.33 -13.73
CA LYS A 72 -11.52 0.96 -13.24
C LYS A 72 -11.14 -0.07 -14.29
N ILE A 73 -11.70 0.06 -15.51
CA ILE A 73 -11.39 -0.84 -16.63
C ILE A 73 -9.89 -0.82 -16.95
N LYS A 74 -9.26 0.36 -16.93
CA LYS A 74 -7.81 0.49 -17.20
C LYS A 74 -6.97 -0.17 -16.11
N TYR A 75 -7.32 -0.02 -14.83
CA TYR A 75 -6.61 -0.66 -13.73
C TYR A 75 -6.79 -2.19 -13.75
N GLU A 76 -8.00 -2.69 -14.03
CA GLU A 76 -8.24 -4.13 -14.18
C GLU A 76 -7.39 -4.72 -15.31
N ALA A 77 -7.34 -4.05 -16.46
CA ALA A 77 -6.47 -4.45 -17.59
C ALA A 77 -4.97 -4.36 -17.25
N VAL A 78 -4.57 -3.44 -16.37
CA VAL A 78 -3.18 -3.34 -15.87
C VAL A 78 -2.85 -4.49 -14.94
N LEU A 79 -3.75 -4.87 -14.03
CA LEU A 79 -3.51 -5.98 -13.09
C LEU A 79 -3.30 -7.32 -13.82
N GLN A 80 -4.00 -7.53 -14.94
CA GLN A 80 -3.83 -8.70 -15.82
C GLN A 80 -2.44 -8.81 -16.46
N GLN A 81 -1.63 -7.74 -16.46
CA GLN A 81 -0.28 -7.76 -17.03
C GLN A 81 0.77 -8.36 -16.08
N ASP A 82 0.43 -8.59 -14.80
CA ASP A 82 1.32 -9.21 -13.83
C ASP A 82 0.65 -10.43 -13.19
N THR A 83 1.24 -11.61 -13.38
CA THR A 83 0.74 -12.91 -12.88
C THR A 83 0.47 -12.95 -11.37
N TYR A 84 1.13 -12.11 -10.56
CA TYR A 84 0.88 -12.04 -9.12
C TYR A 84 -0.43 -11.30 -8.80
N TRP A 85 -0.77 -10.30 -9.61
CA TRP A 85 -1.94 -9.46 -9.44
C TRP A 85 -3.14 -9.96 -10.27
N ASP A 86 -2.89 -10.73 -11.33
CA ASP A 86 -3.87 -11.41 -12.18
C ASP A 86 -4.51 -12.63 -11.49
N THR A 87 -5.18 -12.38 -10.37
CA THR A 87 -5.88 -13.40 -9.57
C THR A 87 -7.39 -13.18 -9.53
N GLY A 88 -7.85 -11.99 -9.92
CA GLY A 88 -9.24 -11.55 -9.72
C GLY A 88 -9.60 -11.24 -8.26
N GLU A 89 -8.64 -11.34 -7.33
CA GLU A 89 -8.89 -11.07 -5.91
C GLU A 89 -8.68 -9.59 -5.52
N VAL A 90 -7.86 -8.86 -6.28
CA VAL A 90 -7.68 -7.41 -6.09
C VAL A 90 -9.00 -6.72 -6.39
N ARG A 91 -9.48 -5.92 -5.45
CA ARG A 91 -10.74 -5.19 -5.62
C ARG A 91 -10.46 -3.80 -6.19
N VAL A 92 -11.07 -3.48 -7.32
CA VAL A 92 -11.02 -2.14 -7.92
C VAL A 92 -12.40 -1.50 -7.75
N GLU A 93 -12.48 -0.52 -6.86
CA GLU A 93 -13.72 0.18 -6.51
C GLU A 93 -13.73 1.60 -7.07
N VAL A 94 -14.85 2.01 -7.65
CA VAL A 94 -15.06 3.38 -8.10
C VAL A 94 -15.47 4.23 -6.91
N GLY A 95 -14.67 5.23 -6.58
CA GLY A 95 -14.93 6.11 -5.45
C GLY A 95 -15.52 7.47 -5.86
N ARG A 96 -14.90 8.54 -5.35
CA ARG A 96 -15.25 9.94 -5.55
C ARG A 96 -14.03 10.72 -6.05
N PRO A 97 -14.21 11.60 -7.05
CA PRO A 97 -13.14 12.48 -7.50
C PRO A 97 -12.59 13.37 -6.37
N GLY A 98 -11.26 13.45 -6.27
CA GLY A 98 -10.56 14.27 -5.28
C GLY A 98 -10.16 13.50 -4.02
N ILE A 99 -8.93 13.67 -3.58
CA ILE A 99 -8.33 12.81 -2.53
C ILE A 99 -9.07 12.89 -1.19
N ARG A 100 -9.61 14.05 -0.83
CA ARG A 100 -10.39 14.23 0.40
C ARG A 100 -11.69 13.42 0.34
N GLU A 101 -12.45 13.58 -0.73
CA GLU A 101 -13.72 12.86 -0.90
C GLU A 101 -13.49 11.37 -1.08
N GLN A 102 -12.40 10.97 -1.73
CA GLN A 102 -11.99 9.57 -1.84
C GLN A 102 -11.73 8.97 -0.45
N ARG A 103 -10.95 9.65 0.40
CA ARG A 103 -10.68 9.19 1.77
C ARG A 103 -11.95 9.12 2.63
N ASN A 104 -12.83 10.12 2.53
CA ASN A 104 -14.14 10.11 3.21
C ASN A 104 -15.02 8.94 2.74
N TYR A 105 -15.00 8.65 1.43
CA TYR A 105 -15.75 7.53 0.86
C TYR A 105 -15.21 6.19 1.33
N ILE A 106 -13.89 5.99 1.32
CA ILE A 106 -13.24 4.77 1.85
C ILE A 106 -13.63 4.57 3.32
N GLN A 107 -13.55 5.63 4.14
CA GLN A 107 -13.92 5.55 5.55
C GLN A 107 -15.41 5.16 5.74
N SER A 108 -16.32 5.76 4.98
CA SER A 108 -17.77 5.52 5.15
C SER A 108 -18.27 4.20 4.56
N SER A 109 -17.60 3.68 3.53
CA SER A 109 -17.92 2.38 2.91
C SER A 109 -17.27 1.19 3.63
N THR A 110 -16.25 1.44 4.45
CA THR A 110 -15.57 0.39 5.21
C THR A 110 -16.35 0.04 6.48
N PRO A 111 -16.63 -1.25 6.77
CA PRO A 111 -17.29 -1.65 8.01
C PRO A 111 -16.54 -1.18 9.26
N GLU A 112 -17.28 -0.72 10.27
CA GLU A 112 -16.72 -0.31 11.55
C GLU A 112 -15.86 -1.42 12.18
N GLY A 113 -14.73 -1.04 12.77
CA GLY A 113 -13.78 -1.98 13.37
C GLY A 113 -12.80 -2.63 12.40
N THR A 114 -12.96 -2.44 11.08
CA THR A 114 -11.98 -2.90 10.08
C THR A 114 -10.66 -2.16 10.25
N TYR A 115 -9.55 -2.91 10.30
CA TYR A 115 -8.22 -2.30 10.29
C TYR A 115 -7.80 -1.95 8.87
N VAL A 116 -7.81 -0.65 8.57
CA VAL A 116 -7.43 -0.11 7.26
C VAL A 116 -6.01 0.41 7.30
N VAL A 117 -5.20 0.00 6.32
CA VAL A 117 -3.88 0.55 6.06
C VAL A 117 -3.93 1.32 4.74
N SER A 118 -3.88 2.65 4.83
CA SER A 118 -3.93 3.52 3.66
C SER A 118 -2.53 3.73 3.08
N PHE A 119 -2.38 3.52 1.77
CA PHE A 119 -1.13 3.71 1.02
C PHE A 119 -1.31 4.76 -0.07
N ASP A 120 -0.26 5.54 -0.32
CA ASP A 120 -0.17 6.35 -1.54
C ASP A 120 0.20 5.47 -2.74
N ASP A 121 -0.13 5.94 -3.94
CA ASP A 121 -0.02 5.18 -5.20
C ASP A 121 1.38 5.23 -5.87
N ASP A 122 2.35 5.81 -5.17
CA ASP A 122 3.75 5.95 -5.59
C ASP A 122 4.78 5.45 -4.55
N VAL A 123 4.33 4.74 -3.50
CA VAL A 123 5.19 4.15 -2.48
C VAL A 123 6.09 3.08 -3.09
N SER A 124 7.38 3.10 -2.76
CA SER A 124 8.36 2.14 -3.29
C SER A 124 9.23 1.46 -2.25
N ASP A 125 9.29 2.01 -1.03
CA ASP A 125 10.06 1.44 0.07
C ASP A 125 9.61 2.02 1.42
N VAL A 126 9.93 1.32 2.50
CA VAL A 126 9.90 1.82 3.87
C VAL A 126 11.32 1.77 4.40
N LEU A 127 11.92 2.93 4.62
CA LEU A 127 13.28 3.04 5.11
C LEU A 127 13.28 3.25 6.62
N TRP A 128 14.26 2.66 7.30
CA TRP A 128 14.41 2.83 8.74
C TRP A 128 15.86 3.09 9.14
N LYS A 129 16.00 3.72 10.31
CA LYS A 129 17.29 3.99 10.93
C LYS A 129 17.65 2.84 11.88
N ASN A 130 18.47 1.92 11.41
CA ASN A 130 18.85 0.73 12.17
C ASN A 130 19.94 0.97 13.24
N GLN A 131 20.59 2.14 13.21
CA GLN A 131 21.67 2.50 14.15
C GLN A 131 21.54 3.95 14.63
N PRO A 132 21.59 4.20 15.96
CA PRO A 132 21.68 5.55 16.50
C PRO A 132 22.92 6.29 15.99
N GLY A 133 22.79 7.59 15.71
CA GLY A 133 23.91 8.44 15.28
C GLY A 133 24.30 8.34 13.79
N LEU A 134 23.93 7.29 13.06
CA LEU A 134 24.17 7.22 11.61
C LEU A 134 23.07 7.95 10.82
N GLN A 135 23.44 8.60 9.70
CA GLN A 135 22.48 9.25 8.80
C GLN A 135 21.90 8.30 7.74
N LYS A 136 22.58 7.17 7.50
CA LYS A 136 22.17 6.21 6.48
C LYS A 136 20.91 5.47 6.91
N LEU A 137 19.87 5.56 6.10
CA LEU A 137 18.69 4.71 6.21
C LEU A 137 18.93 3.40 5.47
N VAL A 138 18.30 2.34 5.94
CA VAL A 138 18.31 1.03 5.29
C VAL A 138 16.89 0.63 4.92
N PRO A 139 16.70 -0.08 3.79
CA PRO A 139 15.38 -0.57 3.42
C PRO A 139 14.88 -1.61 4.41
N MET A 140 13.57 -1.68 4.57
CA MET A 140 12.93 -2.78 5.27
C MET A 140 13.19 -4.09 4.49
N PRO A 141 13.54 -5.20 5.16
CA PRO A 141 13.67 -6.48 4.48
C PRO A 141 12.35 -6.90 3.82
N ASP A 142 12.44 -7.54 2.65
CA ASP A 142 11.29 -8.10 1.95
C ASP A 142 10.49 -9.06 2.84
N GLY A 143 9.18 -9.14 2.61
CA GLY A 143 8.24 -9.95 3.41
C GLY A 143 7.92 -9.41 4.82
N MET A 144 8.51 -8.29 5.26
CA MET A 144 8.35 -7.80 6.63
C MET A 144 7.24 -6.76 6.85
N LEU A 145 6.51 -6.36 5.80
CA LEU A 145 5.52 -5.28 5.89
C LEU A 145 4.32 -5.62 6.79
N ASP A 146 3.85 -6.87 6.75
CA ASP A 146 2.76 -7.33 7.62
C ASP A 146 3.08 -7.15 9.10
N LYS A 147 4.33 -7.42 9.50
CA LYS A 147 4.77 -7.25 10.88
C LYS A 147 4.70 -5.80 11.33
N LEU A 148 4.99 -4.85 10.43
CA LEU A 148 4.81 -3.44 10.72
C LEU A 148 3.33 -3.11 10.97
N PHE A 149 2.40 -3.69 10.18
CA PHE A 149 0.97 -3.49 10.38
C PHE A 149 0.51 -4.08 11.71
N PHE A 150 0.94 -5.30 12.05
CA PHE A 150 0.56 -5.96 13.30
C PHE A 150 1.05 -5.17 14.52
N HIS A 151 2.28 -4.67 14.46
CA HIS A 151 2.83 -3.77 15.47
C HIS A 151 2.01 -2.48 15.60
N GLY A 152 1.72 -1.81 14.48
CA GLY A 152 0.94 -0.57 14.44
C GLY A 152 -0.43 -0.77 15.08
N TYR A 153 -1.14 -1.83 14.70
CA TYR A 153 -2.44 -2.19 15.26
C TYR A 153 -2.37 -2.44 16.78
N ALA A 154 -1.39 -3.23 17.24
CA ALA A 154 -1.24 -3.52 18.67
C ALA A 154 -1.06 -2.24 19.50
N PHE A 155 -0.26 -1.30 19.01
CA PHE A 155 -0.05 -0.01 19.67
C PHE A 155 -1.29 0.88 19.63
N MET A 156 -1.99 0.95 18.49
CA MET A 156 -3.27 1.66 18.42
C MET A 156 -4.24 1.19 19.50
N ARG A 157 -4.40 -0.14 19.64
CA ARG A 157 -5.29 -0.73 20.64
C ARG A 157 -4.82 -0.45 22.07
N LYS A 158 -3.52 -0.57 22.33
CA LYS A 158 -2.92 -0.31 23.65
C LYS A 158 -3.16 1.14 24.11
N TYR A 159 -3.00 2.10 23.20
CA TYR A 159 -3.08 3.53 23.52
C TYR A 159 -4.45 4.14 23.20
N LYS A 160 -5.44 3.34 22.77
CA LYS A 160 -6.76 3.80 22.31
C LYS A 160 -6.65 4.87 21.22
N ALA A 161 -5.66 4.73 20.34
CA ALA A 161 -5.47 5.60 19.19
C ALA A 161 -6.21 5.04 17.96
N PHE A 162 -6.65 5.94 17.08
CA PHE A 162 -7.40 5.61 15.86
C PHE A 162 -6.58 5.77 14.57
N ILE A 163 -5.31 6.20 14.69
CA ILE A 163 -4.37 6.33 13.58
C ILE A 163 -2.94 6.07 14.07
N TRP A 164 -2.10 5.57 13.16
CA TRP A 164 -0.66 5.43 13.31
C TRP A 164 -0.03 5.67 11.93
N GLY A 165 1.22 6.12 11.91
CA GLY A 165 1.95 6.48 10.70
C GLY A 165 3.14 7.36 11.00
#